data_AF-A0A7K4D835-F1
#
_entry.id   AF-A0A7K4D835-F1
#
_cell.length_a   1.000
_cell.length_b   1.000
_cell.length_c   1.000
_cell.angle_alpha   90.00
_cell.angle_beta   90.00
_cell.angle_gamma   90.00
#
_symmetry.space_group_name_H-M   'P 1'
#
loop_
_entity.id
_entity.type
_entity.pdbx_description
1 polymer ?
#
loop_
_entity_poly.entity_id
_entity_poly.type
_entity_poly.pdbx_seq_one_letter_code
_entity_poly.pdbx_strand_id
1 'polypeptide(L)'
;PTILAAIDDLKLKDPTLLVMGMGTHIDPKVALYRAITEAAQSRLTQIHGAREDTNKADMKRRIGYERIKRMNWFYLNQFGVKTKTSDFTIKASDDILEDINTVLDVLMKKGINRAIVVDLTRKELNIPVVRVLIPQLEQYGIDNSRIGSRGRMREVDKNYYLFGPKPSSRRS
;
A
#
# COMPACT_ATOMS: atom_id res chain seq x y z
N PRO A 1 -3.82 11.61 2.42
CA PRO A 1 -2.48 11.06 2.10
C PRO A 1 -2.50 9.54 2.11
N THR A 2 -1.50 8.92 1.47
CA THR A 2 -1.20 7.48 1.59
C THR A 2 0.20 7.33 2.16
N ILE A 3 0.34 6.53 3.21
CA ILE A 3 1.58 6.28 3.94
C ILE A 3 1.84 4.77 3.92
N LEU A 4 3.10 4.39 3.70
CA LEU A 4 3.56 3.01 3.78
C LEU A 4 4.55 2.88 4.93
N ALA A 5 4.34 1.90 5.80
CA ALA A 5 5.27 1.51 6.85
C ALA A 5 5.89 0.16 6.48
N ALA A 6 7.23 0.10 6.40
CA ALA A 6 7.97 -1.12 6.14
C ALA A 6 8.71 -1.57 7.41
N ILE A 7 8.72 -2.88 7.69
CA ILE A 7 9.39 -3.46 8.86
C ILE A 7 10.59 -4.27 8.39
N ASP A 8 11.74 -3.98 8.99
CA ASP A 8 12.98 -4.73 8.82
C ASP A 8 13.36 -5.40 10.15
N ASP A 9 13.22 -6.73 10.24
CA ASP A 9 13.52 -7.49 11.46
C ASP A 9 15.02 -7.79 11.56
N LEU A 10 15.76 -6.84 12.12
CA LEU A 10 17.23 -6.91 12.26
C LEU A 10 17.70 -8.02 13.21
N LYS A 11 16.82 -8.56 14.05
CA LYS A 11 17.16 -9.57 15.07
C LYS A 11 17.02 -10.98 14.52
N LEU A 12 15.82 -11.33 14.05
CA LEU A 12 15.57 -12.66 13.50
C LEU A 12 16.13 -12.79 12.09
N LYS A 13 16.21 -11.68 11.35
CA LYS A 13 16.56 -11.68 9.92
C LYS A 13 15.76 -12.72 9.14
N ASP A 14 14.48 -12.85 9.47
CA ASP A 14 13.59 -13.77 8.78
C ASP A 14 13.07 -13.10 7.49
N PRO A 15 13.38 -13.63 6.29
CA PRO A 15 12.88 -13.06 5.03
C PRO A 15 11.35 -13.04 4.93
N THR A 16 10.62 -13.83 5.72
CA THR A 16 9.15 -13.82 5.70
C THR A 16 8.58 -12.68 6.53
N LEU A 17 9.35 -12.12 7.47
CA LEU A 17 8.96 -11.00 8.34
C LEU A 17 9.33 -9.62 7.75
N LEU A 18 9.89 -9.58 6.55
CA LEU A 18 9.97 -8.36 5.73
C LEU A 18 8.57 -8.04 5.20
N VAL A 19 7.80 -7.34 6.02
CA VAL A 19 6.39 -6.98 5.79
C VAL A 19 6.22 -5.47 5.72
N MET A 20 5.09 -5.06 5.16
CA MET A 20 4.68 -3.66 5.05
C MET A 20 3.20 -3.53 5.38
N GLY A 21 2.79 -2.32 5.74
CA GLY A 21 1.41 -1.91 5.88
C GLY A 21 1.18 -0.58 5.20
N MET A 22 -0.01 -0.38 4.64
CA MET A 22 -0.39 0.85 3.97
C MET A 22 -1.59 1.49 4.64
N GLY A 23 -1.56 2.81 4.80
CA GLY A 23 -2.65 3.57 5.37
C GLY A 23 -3.01 4.74 4.48
N THR A 24 -4.29 4.86 4.14
CA THR A 24 -4.81 6.02 3.41
C THR A 24 -5.93 6.66 4.21
N HIS A 25 -5.82 7.97 4.40
CA HIS A 25 -6.85 8.79 5.04
C HIS A 25 -6.64 10.26 4.68
N ILE A 26 -7.69 11.08 4.76
CA ILE A 26 -7.61 12.54 4.55
C ILE A 26 -6.98 13.28 5.75
N ASP A 27 -7.02 12.67 6.93
CA ASP A 27 -6.17 13.00 8.08
C ASP A 27 -4.82 12.24 8.00
N PRO A 28 -3.67 12.92 7.91
CA PRO A 28 -2.35 12.29 7.90
C PRO A 28 -2.03 11.43 9.14
N LYS A 29 -2.53 11.78 10.33
CA LYS A 29 -2.31 11.00 11.55
C LYS A 29 -3.01 9.64 11.48
N VAL A 30 -4.27 9.64 11.02
CA VAL A 30 -5.03 8.40 10.83
C VAL A 30 -4.36 7.51 9.76
N ALA A 31 -3.91 8.11 8.64
CA ALA A 31 -3.16 7.37 7.62
C ALA A 31 -1.88 6.72 8.20
N LEU A 32 -1.14 7.44 9.05
CA LEU A 32 0.06 6.93 9.70
C LEU A 32 -0.25 5.78 10.65
N TYR A 33 -1.27 5.94 11.52
CA TYR A 33 -1.67 4.88 12.45
C TYR A 33 -2.07 3.62 11.70
N ARG A 34 -2.87 3.74 10.63
CA ARG A 34 -3.27 2.59 9.80
C ARG A 34 -2.06 1.90 9.17
N ALA A 35 -1.10 2.64 8.63
CA ALA A 35 0.09 2.05 8.03
C ALA A 35 0.89 1.23 9.04
N ILE A 36 1.10 1.76 10.25
CA ILE A 36 1.83 1.08 11.32
C ILE A 36 1.06 -0.15 11.82
N THR A 37 -0.23 -0.02 12.08
CA THR A 37 -1.04 -1.13 12.60
C THR A 37 -1.23 -2.24 11.56
N GLU A 38 -1.35 -1.90 10.28
CA GLU A 38 -1.40 -2.89 9.20
C GLU A 38 -0.06 -3.62 9.03
N ALA A 39 1.08 -2.94 9.22
CA ALA A 39 2.40 -3.58 9.20
C ALA A 39 2.56 -4.56 10.37
N ALA A 40 2.11 -4.15 11.57
CA ALA A 40 2.08 -5.01 12.75
C ALA A 40 1.15 -6.22 12.56
N GLN A 41 -0.06 -6.01 12.02
CA GLN A 41 -1.00 -7.07 11.69
C GLN A 41 -0.39 -8.04 10.66
N SER A 42 0.24 -7.52 9.60
CA SER A 42 0.91 -8.35 8.60
C SER A 42 1.99 -9.23 9.23
N ARG A 43 2.78 -8.67 10.15
CA ARG A 43 3.79 -9.44 10.90
C ARG A 43 3.15 -10.53 11.76
N LEU A 44 2.09 -10.21 12.49
CA LEU A 44 1.36 -11.16 13.34
C LEU A 44 0.77 -12.31 12.50
N THR A 45 0.15 -12.00 11.36
CA THR A 45 -0.37 -13.00 10.43
C THR A 45 0.73 -13.89 9.87
N GLN A 46 1.91 -13.35 9.56
CA GLN A 46 3.05 -14.19 9.14
C GLN A 46 3.54 -15.10 10.25
N ILE A 47 3.61 -14.63 11.51
CA ILE A 47 4.02 -15.45 12.65
C ILE A 47 3.01 -16.56 12.95
N HIS A 48 1.72 -16.24 12.91
CA HIS A 48 0.66 -17.24 13.09
C HIS A 48 0.59 -18.22 11.91
N GLY A 49 0.59 -17.71 10.69
CA GLY A 49 0.49 -18.49 9.44
C GLY A 49 1.76 -19.25 9.07
N ALA A 50 2.91 -18.94 9.67
CA ALA A 50 4.14 -19.73 9.52
C ALA A 50 3.98 -21.18 10.01
N ARG A 51 2.89 -21.51 10.73
CA ARG A 51 2.55 -22.87 11.15
C ARG A 51 1.83 -23.69 10.08
N GLU A 52 1.31 -23.04 9.02
CA GLU A 52 0.56 -23.69 7.94
C GLU A 52 1.40 -23.84 6.65
N ASP A 53 2.74 -23.71 6.74
CA ASP A 53 3.73 -23.87 5.65
C ASP A 53 3.21 -23.53 4.26
N THR A 54 2.97 -22.23 4.05
CA THR A 54 2.63 -21.75 2.71
C THR A 54 3.86 -21.84 1.79
N ASN A 55 3.69 -22.38 0.58
CA ASN A 55 4.74 -22.47 -0.46
C ASN A 55 5.52 -21.14 -0.67
N LYS A 56 4.89 -19.99 -0.42
CA LYS A 56 5.51 -18.66 -0.50
C LYS A 56 6.50 -18.39 0.62
N ALA A 57 6.22 -18.84 1.84
CA ALA A 57 7.11 -18.67 2.99
C ALA A 57 8.40 -19.48 2.77
N ASP A 58 8.28 -20.73 2.33
CA ASP A 58 9.44 -21.58 2.05
C ASP A 58 10.30 -21.06 0.91
N MET A 59 9.67 -20.55 -0.16
CA MET A 59 10.40 -19.88 -1.23
C MET A 59 11.21 -18.69 -0.70
N LYS A 60 10.61 -17.83 0.14
CA LYS A 60 11.31 -16.68 0.74
C LYS A 60 12.47 -17.13 1.63
N ARG A 61 12.27 -18.16 2.46
CA ARG A 61 13.32 -18.75 3.31
C ARG A 61 14.50 -19.26 2.47
N ARG A 62 14.24 -19.96 1.36
CA ARG A 62 15.27 -20.43 0.41
C ARG A 62 16.02 -19.29 -0.27
N ILE A 63 15.34 -18.19 -0.61
CA ILE A 63 15.96 -17.00 -1.22
C ILE A 63 16.88 -16.29 -0.21
N GLY A 64 16.47 -16.25 1.06
CA GLY A 64 17.23 -15.67 2.16
C GLY A 64 17.00 -14.17 2.35
N TYR A 65 17.20 -13.70 3.58
CA TYR A 65 16.94 -12.35 4.06
C TYR A 65 17.59 -11.25 3.21
N GLU A 66 18.91 -11.30 3.03
CA GLU A 66 19.65 -10.25 2.32
C GLU A 66 19.19 -10.12 0.86
N ARG A 67 18.81 -11.23 0.21
CA ARG A 67 18.34 -11.21 -1.18
C ARG A 67 16.93 -10.65 -1.29
N ILE A 68 16.01 -11.03 -0.39
CA ILE A 68 14.67 -10.44 -0.33
C ILE A 68 14.75 -8.94 -0.02
N LYS A 69 15.62 -8.54 0.92
CA LYS A 69 15.87 -7.12 1.22
C LYS A 69 16.36 -6.35 0.00
N ARG A 70 17.33 -6.87 -0.75
CA ARG A 70 17.80 -6.27 -2.01
C ARG A 70 16.73 -6.21 -3.10
N MET A 71 15.82 -7.18 -3.16
CA MET A 71 14.70 -7.14 -4.11
C MET A 71 13.69 -6.05 -3.75
N ASN A 72 13.48 -5.79 -2.46
CA ASN A 72 12.58 -4.75 -1.94
C ASN A 72 13.31 -3.47 -1.52
N TRP A 73 14.46 -3.19 -2.13
CA TRP A 73 15.36 -2.09 -1.78
C TRP A 73 14.63 -0.74 -1.72
N PHE A 74 13.65 -0.53 -2.61
CA PHE A 74 12.92 0.73 -2.69
C PHE A 74 12.15 1.05 -1.39
N TYR A 75 11.59 0.04 -0.72
CA TYR A 75 10.80 0.24 0.49
C TYR A 75 11.64 0.22 1.78
N LEU A 76 12.82 -0.40 1.73
CA LEU A 76 13.67 -0.62 2.91
C LEU A 76 14.86 0.36 2.98
N ASN A 77 15.16 1.08 1.90
CA ASN A 77 16.19 2.11 1.90
C ASN A 77 15.64 3.44 2.41
N GLN A 78 16.50 4.18 3.11
CA GLN A 78 16.25 5.59 3.40
C GLN A 78 16.63 6.43 2.20
N PHE A 79 15.72 7.29 1.76
CA PHE A 79 16.01 8.33 0.79
C PHE A 79 16.43 9.60 1.53
N GLY A 80 17.24 10.45 0.89
CA GLY A 80 17.70 11.72 1.49
C GLY A 80 16.57 12.74 1.75
N VAL A 81 15.34 12.44 1.35
CA VAL A 81 14.15 13.27 1.59
C VAL A 81 13.49 12.82 2.88
N LYS A 82 13.30 13.76 3.80
CA LYS A 82 12.56 13.57 5.06
C LYS A 82 11.43 14.59 5.12
N THR A 83 10.28 14.17 5.64
CA THR A 83 9.12 15.03 5.90
C THR A 83 8.52 14.65 7.25
N LYS A 84 7.81 15.56 7.89
CA LYS A 84 7.05 15.28 9.10
C LYS A 84 5.58 15.09 8.72
N THR A 85 4.89 14.24 9.48
CA THR A 85 3.43 14.07 9.36
C THR A 85 2.67 15.39 9.54
N SER A 86 3.22 16.32 10.34
CA SER A 86 2.68 17.68 10.55
C SER A 86 2.74 18.56 9.30
N ASP A 87 3.57 18.22 8.31
CA ASP A 87 3.73 19.01 7.09
C ASP A 87 2.61 18.72 6.08
N PHE A 88 1.80 17.69 6.35
CA PHE A 88 0.64 17.35 5.52
C PHE A 88 -0.59 18.19 5.90
N THR A 89 -1.28 18.71 4.89
CA THR A 89 -2.57 19.37 5.08
C THR A 89 -3.63 18.38 5.55
N ILE A 90 -4.20 18.62 6.72
CA ILE A 90 -5.39 17.93 7.22
C ILE A 90 -6.59 18.40 6.38
N LYS A 91 -7.37 17.45 5.87
CA LYS A 91 -8.62 17.72 5.14
C LYS A 91 -9.83 16.98 5.71
N ALA A 92 -9.67 16.33 6.86
CA ALA A 92 -10.78 15.70 7.57
C ALA A 92 -11.62 16.78 8.26
N SER A 93 -12.92 16.56 8.31
CA SER A 93 -13.86 17.30 9.15
C SER A 93 -14.51 16.36 10.18
N ASP A 94 -15.46 16.90 10.95
CA ASP A 94 -16.26 16.12 11.91
C ASP A 94 -17.53 15.51 11.25
N ASP A 95 -17.67 15.65 9.92
CA ASP A 95 -18.82 15.15 9.15
C ASP A 95 -18.39 14.18 8.04
N ILE A 96 -18.96 12.97 8.07
CA ILE A 96 -18.62 11.89 7.14
C ILE A 96 -18.99 12.26 5.70
N LEU A 97 -20.10 12.97 5.49
CA LEU A 97 -20.54 13.33 4.14
C LEU A 97 -19.63 14.38 3.51
N GLU A 98 -19.20 15.38 4.29
CA GLU A 98 -18.20 16.37 3.89
C GLU A 98 -16.85 15.70 3.54
N ASP A 99 -16.41 14.73 4.34
CA ASP A 99 -15.20 13.95 4.08
C ASP A 99 -15.30 13.16 2.76
N ILE A 100 -16.44 12.51 2.51
CA ILE A 100 -16.71 11.81 1.25
C ILE A 100 -16.66 12.79 0.07
N ASN A 101 -17.34 13.93 0.18
CA ASN A 101 -17.36 14.96 -0.86
C ASN A 101 -15.95 15.51 -1.14
N THR A 102 -15.16 15.74 -0.08
CA THR A 102 -13.75 16.16 -0.20
C THR A 102 -12.92 15.15 -0.99
N VAL A 103 -13.10 13.85 -0.74
CA VAL A 103 -12.42 12.79 -1.50
C VAL A 103 -12.87 12.76 -2.96
N LEU A 104 -14.18 12.85 -3.22
CA LEU A 104 -14.73 12.87 -4.58
C LEU A 104 -14.21 14.07 -5.37
N ASP A 105 -14.15 15.26 -4.76
CA ASP A 105 -13.59 16.46 -5.38
C ASP A 105 -12.12 16.30 -5.75
N VAL A 106 -11.33 15.68 -4.89
CA VAL A 106 -9.92 15.38 -5.17
C VAL A 106 -9.80 14.43 -6.37
N LEU A 107 -10.67 13.42 -6.47
CA LEU A 107 -10.70 12.48 -7.59
C LEU A 107 -11.12 13.19 -8.89
N MET A 108 -12.19 13.99 -8.86
CA MET A 108 -12.69 14.74 -10.02
C MET A 108 -11.63 15.70 -10.57
N LYS A 109 -10.92 16.43 -9.70
CA LYS A 109 -9.79 17.31 -10.07
C LYS A 109 -8.62 16.56 -10.72
N LYS A 110 -8.57 15.24 -10.59
CA LYS A 110 -7.58 14.37 -11.25
C LYS A 110 -8.14 13.60 -12.45
N GLY A 111 -9.31 14.00 -12.95
CA GLY A 111 -9.98 13.37 -14.09
C GLY A 111 -10.62 12.02 -13.75
N ILE A 112 -10.73 11.65 -12.48
CA ILE A 112 -11.42 10.45 -12.00
C ILE A 112 -12.84 10.86 -11.64
N ASN A 113 -13.80 10.56 -12.53
CA ASN A 113 -15.14 11.11 -12.51
C ASN A 113 -16.24 10.06 -12.30
N ARG A 114 -15.85 8.82 -12.00
CA ARG A 114 -16.79 7.73 -11.72
C ARG A 114 -16.47 7.02 -10.40
N ALA A 115 -17.40 7.12 -9.46
CA ALA A 115 -17.47 6.30 -8.26
C ALA A 115 -18.83 5.58 -8.25
N ILE A 116 -18.81 4.25 -8.22
CA ILE A 116 -19.99 3.40 -8.20
C ILE A 116 -20.03 2.74 -6.84
N VAL A 117 -21.17 2.84 -6.15
CA VAL A 117 -21.40 2.22 -4.85
C VAL A 117 -22.46 1.14 -5.02
N VAL A 118 -22.15 -0.08 -4.60
CA VAL A 118 -23.08 -1.20 -4.57
C VAL A 118 -23.38 -1.53 -3.11
N ASP A 119 -24.64 -1.49 -2.74
CA ASP A 119 -25.12 -1.91 -1.42
C ASP A 119 -25.14 -3.45 -1.34
N LEU A 120 -24.46 -3.99 -0.35
CA LEU A 120 -24.35 -5.42 -0.05
C LEU A 120 -24.93 -5.75 1.33
N THR A 121 -25.74 -4.85 1.89
CA THR A 121 -26.38 -5.02 3.20
C THR A 121 -27.28 -6.25 3.19
N ARG A 122 -26.98 -7.18 4.08
CA ARG A 122 -27.82 -8.36 4.35
C ARG A 122 -28.91 -7.97 5.34
N LYS A 123 -30.17 -8.05 4.92
CA LYS A 123 -31.33 -7.61 5.72
C LYS A 123 -31.39 -8.30 7.09
N GLU A 124 -31.02 -9.57 7.14
CA GLU A 124 -31.01 -10.38 8.35
C GLU A 124 -29.92 -9.98 9.37
N LEU A 125 -28.84 -9.35 8.92
CA LEU A 125 -27.77 -8.86 9.80
C LEU A 125 -27.95 -7.37 10.14
N ASN A 126 -28.57 -6.61 9.25
CA ASN A 126 -28.78 -5.17 9.38
C ASN A 126 -27.47 -4.38 9.63
N ILE A 127 -26.36 -4.85 9.04
CA ILE A 127 -25.05 -4.18 9.08
C ILE A 127 -24.77 -3.61 7.69
N PRO A 128 -24.58 -2.28 7.55
CA PRO A 128 -24.25 -1.66 6.28
C PRO A 128 -22.93 -2.16 5.70
N VAL A 129 -22.98 -2.72 4.49
CA VAL A 129 -21.79 -3.17 3.75
C VAL A 129 -21.88 -2.63 2.34
N VAL A 130 -20.83 -1.99 1.85
CA VAL A 130 -20.79 -1.46 0.48
C VAL A 130 -19.56 -1.94 -0.28
N ARG A 131 -19.71 -2.11 -1.59
CA ARG A 131 -18.60 -2.24 -2.53
C ARG A 131 -18.48 -0.94 -3.32
N VAL A 132 -17.37 -0.25 -3.14
CA VAL A 132 -17.03 0.94 -3.94
C VAL A 132 -16.14 0.53 -5.12
N LEU A 133 -16.53 0.94 -6.32
CA LEU A 133 -15.79 0.72 -7.56
C LEU A 133 -15.45 2.07 -8.18
N ILE A 134 -14.16 2.30 -8.43
CA ILE A 134 -13.68 3.50 -9.12
C ILE A 134 -12.91 3.02 -10.35
N PRO A 135 -13.55 2.87 -11.52
CA PRO A 135 -12.97 2.16 -12.68
C PRO A 135 -11.65 2.73 -13.20
N GLN A 136 -11.36 3.99 -12.88
CA GLN A 136 -10.16 4.70 -13.35
C GLN A 136 -8.97 4.56 -12.39
N LEU A 137 -9.14 3.94 -11.21
CA LEU A 137 -8.05 3.65 -10.28
C LEU A 137 -7.36 2.33 -10.60
N GLU A 138 -6.03 2.32 -10.46
CA GLU A 138 -5.22 1.15 -10.77
C GLU A 138 -5.27 0.11 -9.66
N GLN A 139 -5.17 -1.18 -10.03
CA GLN A 139 -5.16 -2.31 -9.10
C GLN A 139 -3.93 -3.21 -9.29
N TYR A 140 -2.90 -2.70 -9.95
CA TYR A 140 -1.68 -3.44 -10.27
C TYR A 140 -1.05 -4.13 -9.06
N GLY A 141 -1.04 -3.48 -7.89
CA GLY A 141 -0.46 -4.05 -6.67
C GLY A 141 -1.20 -5.28 -6.12
N ILE A 142 -2.43 -5.53 -6.58
CA ILE A 142 -3.25 -6.70 -6.22
C ILE A 142 -3.22 -7.72 -7.37
N ASP A 143 -3.39 -7.25 -8.60
CA ASP A 143 -3.46 -8.05 -9.81
C ASP A 143 -2.65 -7.36 -10.92
N ASN A 144 -1.52 -7.96 -11.29
CA ASN A 144 -0.60 -7.40 -12.27
C ASN A 144 -1.23 -7.26 -13.67
N SER A 145 -2.35 -7.92 -13.97
CA SER A 145 -3.08 -7.71 -15.22
C SER A 145 -3.86 -6.38 -15.24
N ARG A 146 -4.10 -5.78 -14.07
CA ARG A 146 -4.89 -4.55 -13.84
C ARG A 146 -4.02 -3.31 -13.68
N ILE A 147 -3.10 -3.11 -14.63
CA ILE A 147 -2.26 -1.92 -14.76
C ILE A 147 -3.09 -0.64 -14.96
N GLY A 148 -4.24 -0.82 -15.63
CA GLY A 148 -5.17 0.19 -16.14
C GLY A 148 -4.56 1.27 -17.03
N SER A 149 -5.39 2.22 -17.47
CA SER A 149 -5.08 3.04 -18.64
C SER A 149 -3.95 4.04 -18.38
N ARG A 150 -3.89 4.63 -17.19
CA ARG A 150 -2.85 5.64 -16.86
C ARG A 150 -1.51 4.99 -16.59
N GLY A 151 -1.51 3.81 -15.95
CA GLY A 151 -0.32 2.98 -15.79
C GLY A 151 0.28 2.56 -17.14
N ARG A 152 -0.56 2.05 -18.06
CA ARG A 152 -0.12 1.62 -19.40
C ARG A 152 0.47 2.76 -20.23
N MET A 153 -0.11 3.96 -20.16
CA MET A 153 0.45 5.14 -20.85
C MET A 153 1.88 5.45 -20.42
N ARG A 154 2.25 5.16 -19.17
CA ARG A 154 3.62 5.38 -18.65
C ARG A 154 4.59 4.24 -18.96
N GLU A 155 4.10 3.02 -19.21
CA GLU A 155 4.96 1.89 -19.64
C GLU A 155 5.46 2.04 -21.08
N VAL A 156 4.73 2.77 -21.93
CA VAL A 156 5.13 3.03 -23.33
C VAL A 156 6.36 3.95 -23.41
N ASP A 157 6.61 4.77 -22.38
CA ASP A 157 7.86 5.52 -22.19
C ASP A 157 8.93 4.61 -21.55
N LYS A 158 9.52 3.76 -22.41
CA LYS A 158 10.39 2.58 -22.16
C LYS A 158 11.64 2.71 -21.24
N ASN A 159 11.67 3.56 -20.22
CA ASN A 159 12.73 3.54 -19.18
C ASN A 159 12.23 3.87 -17.76
N TYR A 160 10.93 3.98 -17.53
CA TYR A 160 10.40 4.22 -16.20
C TYR A 160 10.05 2.91 -15.49
N TYR A 161 10.97 2.42 -14.65
CA TYR A 161 10.49 1.95 -13.35
C TYR A 161 9.78 3.15 -12.72
N LEU A 162 8.53 2.98 -12.25
CA LEU A 162 7.74 4.05 -11.59
C LEU A 162 8.47 4.74 -10.41
N PHE A 163 9.68 4.30 -10.06
CA PHE A 163 10.43 4.61 -8.85
C PHE A 163 11.94 4.92 -9.09
N GLY A 164 12.36 5.19 -10.33
CA GLY A 164 13.75 5.54 -10.66
C GLY A 164 14.71 4.34 -10.77
N PRO A 165 16.00 4.57 -11.12
CA PRO A 165 16.95 3.49 -11.35
C PRO A 165 17.29 2.78 -10.03
N LYS A 166 17.38 1.45 -10.09
CA LYS A 166 17.92 0.61 -9.01
C LYS A 166 19.35 1.10 -8.68
N PRO A 167 19.70 1.32 -7.40
CA PRO A 167 21.07 1.65 -7.02
C PRO A 167 21.99 0.59 -7.62
N SER A 168 23.00 1.02 -8.37
CA SER A 168 23.96 0.10 -8.96
C SER A 168 24.59 -0.68 -7.81
N SER A 169 24.51 -2.01 -7.88
CA SER A 169 25.35 -2.86 -7.05
C SER A 169 26.78 -2.66 -7.51
N ARG A 170 27.46 -1.62 -7.01
CA ARG A 170 28.92 -1.60 -7.04
C ARG A 170 29.34 -2.81 -6.21
N ARG A 171 29.71 -3.89 -6.91
CA ARG A 171 30.59 -4.91 -6.37
C ARG A 171 31.90 -4.19 -6.08
N SER A 172 32.16 -3.91 -4.82
CA SER A 172 33.50 -3.71 -4.27
C SER A 172 33.74 -4.83 -3.29
#